data_AF-A0A7S0E256-F1
#
_entry.id   AF-A0A7S0E256-F1
#
_cell.length_a   1.000
_cell.length_b   1.000
_cell.length_c   1.000
_cell.angle_alpha   90.00
_cell.angle_beta   90.00
_cell.angle_gamma   90.00
#
_symmetry.space_group_name_H-M   'P 1'
#
loop_
_entity.id
_entity.type
_entity.pdbx_description
1 polymer ?
#
loop_
_entity_poly.entity_id
_entity_poly.type
_entity_poly.pdbx_seq_one_letter_code
_entity_poly.pdbx_strand_id
1 'polypeptide(L)'
;VPSIRDMQKALVEVGDKPQSFLGSSDWIGSVEISILLDYFYSAPCMIIHRSNDEPWDPNITRTLMSHFESVGSPIMLGGQGGGARTLLGVSDSEDLPCPRCLLLDPHYSGDDSAASIARHSTRVCTWSTFDSICRQYGSFTNLCLPLLPTEPTSSVTITGGDAASEWDIEVVDAG
;
A
#
# COMPACT_ATOMS: atom_id res chain seq x y z
N VAL A 1 -13.51 -8.17 -7.38
CA VAL A 1 -13.35 -7.47 -6.08
C VAL A 1 -14.13 -8.27 -5.03
N PRO A 2 -13.48 -8.79 -3.98
CA PRO A 2 -14.11 -9.53 -2.89
C PRO A 2 -15.18 -8.70 -2.18
N SER A 3 -16.24 -9.35 -1.70
CA SER A 3 -17.21 -8.69 -0.82
C SER A 3 -16.66 -8.54 0.61
N ILE A 4 -17.30 -7.70 1.44
CA ILE A 4 -16.98 -7.61 2.88
C ILE A 4 -17.04 -9.00 3.53
N ARG A 5 -18.03 -9.82 3.16
CA ARG A 5 -18.18 -11.17 3.71
C ARG A 5 -17.05 -12.10 3.28
N ASP A 6 -16.55 -11.97 2.06
CA ASP A 6 -15.40 -12.76 1.58
C ASP A 6 -14.12 -12.36 2.33
N MET A 7 -13.90 -11.06 2.53
CA MET A 7 -12.76 -10.56 3.32
C MET A 7 -12.83 -11.04 4.78
N GLN A 8 -14.00 -11.00 5.41
CA GLN A 8 -14.18 -11.54 6.76
C GLN A 8 -13.88 -13.03 6.85
N LYS A 9 -14.35 -13.83 5.88
CA LYS A 9 -14.03 -15.27 5.82
C LYS A 9 -12.54 -15.52 5.70
N ALA A 10 -11.87 -14.80 4.80
CA ALA A 10 -10.43 -14.94 4.59
C ALA A 10 -9.63 -14.66 5.88
N LEU A 11 -9.95 -13.58 6.59
CA LEU A 11 -9.28 -13.24 7.87
C LEU A 11 -9.54 -14.28 8.97
N VAL A 12 -10.69 -14.93 8.96
CA VAL A 12 -11.00 -16.03 9.88
C VAL A 12 -10.26 -17.31 9.48
N GLU A 13 -10.19 -17.61 8.17
CA GLU A 13 -9.54 -18.81 7.63
C GLU A 13 -8.04 -18.82 7.88
N VAL A 14 -7.37 -17.67 7.71
CA VAL A 14 -5.94 -17.51 8.01
C VAL A 14 -5.64 -17.38 9.51
N GLY A 15 -6.68 -17.34 10.36
CA GLY A 15 -6.54 -17.30 11.81
C GLY A 15 -6.25 -15.93 12.42
N ASP A 16 -6.32 -14.84 11.65
CA ASP A 16 -6.15 -13.47 12.15
C ASP A 16 -7.34 -13.03 13.03
N LYS A 17 -8.55 -13.46 12.67
CA LYS A 17 -9.79 -13.11 13.38
C LYS A 17 -10.53 -14.33 13.92
N PRO A 18 -11.25 -14.20 15.05
CA PRO A 18 -12.11 -15.27 15.58
C PRO A 18 -13.35 -15.47 14.70
N GLN A 19 -13.99 -16.63 14.79
CA GLN A 19 -15.24 -16.93 14.06
C GLN A 19 -16.37 -15.90 14.28
N SER A 20 -16.41 -15.24 15.44
CA SER A 20 -17.37 -14.18 15.75
C SER A 20 -17.23 -12.92 14.88
N PHE A 21 -16.08 -12.75 14.20
CA PHE A 21 -15.86 -11.66 13.26
C PHE A 21 -16.66 -11.82 11.96
N LEU A 22 -17.04 -13.06 11.61
CA LEU A 22 -17.81 -13.31 10.41
C LEU A 22 -19.22 -12.69 10.51
N GLY A 23 -19.51 -11.73 9.63
CA GLY A 23 -20.76 -10.97 9.65
C GLY A 23 -20.81 -9.85 10.68
N SER A 24 -19.72 -9.54 11.37
CA SER A 24 -19.66 -8.38 12.27
C SER A 24 -19.54 -7.06 11.46
N SER A 25 -19.63 -5.93 12.16
CA SER A 25 -19.36 -4.59 11.62
C SER A 25 -18.04 -4.02 12.15
N ASP A 26 -17.15 -4.88 12.64
CA ASP A 26 -15.87 -4.47 13.20
C ASP A 26 -14.96 -3.92 12.09
N TRP A 27 -14.18 -2.90 12.44
CA TRP A 27 -13.23 -2.30 11.50
C TRP A 27 -11.99 -3.17 11.33
N ILE A 28 -11.35 -3.02 10.18
CA ILE A 28 -10.04 -3.58 9.87
C ILE A 28 -9.07 -2.45 9.52
N GLY A 29 -7.77 -2.70 9.70
CA GLY A 29 -6.71 -1.74 9.42
C GLY A 29 -5.73 -2.23 8.38
N SER A 30 -4.59 -1.52 8.31
CA SER A 30 -3.53 -1.76 7.32
C SER A 30 -2.96 -3.18 7.35
N VAL A 31 -2.91 -3.80 8.54
CA VAL A 31 -2.40 -5.17 8.72
C VAL A 31 -3.35 -6.18 8.08
N GLU A 32 -4.64 -6.13 8.42
CA GLU A 32 -5.64 -7.01 7.81
C GLU A 32 -5.73 -6.80 6.30
N ILE A 33 -5.61 -5.57 5.82
CA ILE A 33 -5.56 -5.28 4.38
C ILE A 33 -4.35 -5.95 3.72
N SER A 34 -3.17 -5.93 4.36
CA SER A 34 -2.00 -6.63 3.81
C SER A 34 -2.21 -8.15 3.71
N ILE A 35 -2.83 -8.75 4.72
CA ILE A 35 -3.18 -10.18 4.74
C ILE A 35 -4.17 -10.50 3.61
N LEU A 36 -5.18 -9.65 3.42
CA LEU A 36 -6.20 -9.82 2.39
C LEU A 36 -5.63 -9.70 0.98
N LEU A 37 -4.72 -8.76 0.75
CA LEU A 37 -4.07 -8.58 -0.55
C LEU A 37 -3.20 -9.78 -0.91
N ASP A 38 -2.47 -10.32 0.06
CA ASP A 38 -1.70 -11.55 -0.13
C ASP A 38 -2.61 -12.76 -0.38
N TYR A 39 -3.66 -12.94 0.44
CA TYR A 39 -4.60 -14.06 0.32
C TYR A 39 -5.30 -14.11 -1.05
N PHE A 40 -5.81 -12.97 -1.53
CA PHE A 40 -6.60 -12.95 -2.77
C PHE A 40 -5.78 -12.78 -4.04
N TYR A 41 -4.59 -12.20 -3.96
CA TYR A 41 -3.84 -11.77 -5.15
C TYR A 41 -2.35 -12.09 -5.10
N SER A 42 -1.86 -12.75 -4.03
CA SER A 42 -0.42 -13.00 -3.80
C SER A 42 0.40 -11.71 -3.91
N ALA A 43 -0.20 -10.60 -3.46
CA ALA A 43 0.40 -9.28 -3.48
C ALA A 43 0.97 -8.96 -2.09
N PRO A 44 2.29 -9.08 -1.89
CA PRO A 44 2.89 -8.71 -0.62
C PRO A 44 2.78 -7.20 -0.41
N CYS A 45 2.76 -6.75 0.84
CA CYS A 45 2.64 -5.33 1.16
C CYS A 45 3.78 -4.89 2.08
N MET A 46 4.25 -3.65 1.90
CA MET A 46 5.08 -2.97 2.88
C MET A 46 4.18 -2.14 3.81
N ILE A 47 4.39 -2.27 5.12
CA ILE A 47 3.73 -1.42 6.12
C ILE A 47 4.71 -0.36 6.62
N ILE A 48 4.35 0.91 6.47
CA ILE A 48 5.05 2.03 7.11
C ILE A 48 4.22 2.46 8.32
N HIS A 49 4.78 2.28 9.51
CA HIS A 49 4.21 2.79 10.76
C HIS A 49 4.83 4.15 11.10
N ARG A 50 3.99 5.10 11.54
CA ARG A 50 4.45 6.41 12.00
C ARG A 50 3.67 6.86 13.23
N SER A 51 4.39 7.35 14.23
CA SER A 51 3.78 8.10 15.33
C SER A 51 3.45 9.53 14.89
N ASN A 52 2.25 10.02 15.24
CA ASN A 52 1.75 11.31 14.77
C ASN A 52 2.37 12.50 15.51
N ASP A 53 2.98 12.27 16.67
CA ASP A 53 3.68 13.27 17.50
C ASP A 53 5.15 13.48 17.08
N GLU A 54 5.70 12.62 16.23
CA GLU A 54 7.07 12.74 15.74
C GLU A 54 7.16 13.69 14.53
N PRO A 55 8.30 14.38 14.32
CA PRO A 55 8.53 15.11 13.08
C PRO A 55 8.38 14.23 11.84
N TRP A 56 8.04 14.84 10.70
CA TRP A 56 7.98 14.10 9.44
C TRP A 56 9.36 13.56 9.06
N ASP A 57 9.45 12.27 8.75
CA ASP A 57 10.66 11.65 8.21
C ASP A 57 10.68 11.80 6.67
N PRO A 58 11.62 12.56 6.09
CA PRO A 58 11.75 12.72 4.64
C PRO A 58 11.97 11.39 3.88
N ASN A 59 12.47 10.35 4.55
CA ASN A 59 12.59 9.03 3.93
C ASN A 59 11.22 8.44 3.60
N ILE A 60 10.16 8.75 4.36
CA ILE A 60 8.80 8.33 4.03
C ILE A 60 8.37 8.96 2.70
N THR A 61 8.61 10.26 2.48
CA THR A 61 8.33 10.91 1.20
C THR A 61 9.03 10.19 0.05
N ARG A 62 10.34 9.92 0.21
CA ARG A 62 11.14 9.23 -0.81
C ARG A 62 10.60 7.83 -1.12
N THR A 63 10.22 7.07 -0.09
CA THR A 63 9.62 5.75 -0.25
C THR A 63 8.29 5.83 -0.99
N LEU A 64 7.43 6.80 -0.67
CA LEU A 64 6.16 7.01 -1.37
C LEU A 64 6.35 7.37 -2.84
N MET A 65 7.28 8.29 -3.13
CA MET A 65 7.60 8.66 -4.52
C MET A 65 8.11 7.45 -5.31
N SER A 66 9.10 6.73 -4.77
CA SER A 66 9.64 5.52 -5.39
C SER A 66 8.57 4.44 -5.60
N HIS A 67 7.64 4.28 -4.65
CA HIS A 67 6.52 3.34 -4.78
C HIS A 67 5.61 3.72 -5.96
N PHE A 68 5.22 4.99 -6.07
CA PHE A 68 4.37 5.43 -7.19
C PHE A 68 5.08 5.35 -8.54
N GLU A 69 6.41 5.53 -8.57
CA GLU A 69 7.21 5.41 -9.80
C GLU A 69 7.43 3.94 -10.23
N SER A 70 7.73 3.05 -9.30
CA SER A 70 8.13 1.67 -9.60
C SER A 70 6.97 0.67 -9.58
N VAL A 71 5.98 0.88 -8.70
CA VAL A 71 4.83 -0.02 -8.51
C VAL A 71 3.54 0.64 -9.01
N GLY A 72 3.31 1.91 -8.65
CA GLY A 72 2.15 2.68 -9.10
C GLY A 72 0.81 2.28 -8.46
N SER A 73 0.81 1.40 -7.46
CA SER A 73 -0.42 0.95 -6.80
C SER A 73 -0.94 1.98 -5.78
N PRO A 74 -2.27 2.08 -5.58
CA PRO A 74 -2.84 2.89 -4.52
C PRO A 74 -2.40 2.41 -3.14
N ILE A 75 -2.18 3.35 -2.22
CA ILE A 75 -1.71 3.06 -0.86
C ILE A 75 -2.88 3.24 0.11
N MET A 76 -3.17 2.24 0.94
CA MET A 76 -4.16 2.40 2.01
C MET A 76 -3.52 3.13 3.18
N LEU A 77 -4.22 4.14 3.69
CA LEU A 77 -3.82 4.91 4.87
C LEU A 77 -4.89 4.73 5.95
N GLY A 78 -4.47 4.31 7.13
CA GLY A 78 -5.34 4.14 8.29
C GLY A 78 -4.62 4.53 9.57
N GLY A 79 -5.36 4.96 10.58
CA GLY A 79 -4.77 5.37 11.86
C GLY A 79 -5.73 5.14 13.00
N GLN A 80 -5.25 5.34 14.23
CA GLN A 80 -6.05 5.06 15.42
C GLN A 80 -7.33 5.90 15.43
N GLY A 81 -8.49 5.24 15.51
CA GLY A 81 -9.79 5.92 15.70
C GLY A 81 -10.30 6.75 14.53
N GLY A 82 -9.60 6.77 13.39
CA GLY A 82 -10.01 7.53 12.20
C GLY A 82 -10.36 6.62 11.02
N GLY A 83 -11.11 7.18 10.06
CA GLY A 83 -11.53 6.46 8.86
C GLY A 83 -10.37 6.25 7.88
N ALA A 84 -10.34 5.09 7.24
CA ALA A 84 -9.35 4.79 6.19
C ALA A 84 -9.45 5.76 5.01
N ARG A 85 -8.33 6.01 4.35
CA ARG A 85 -8.22 6.79 3.10
C ARG A 85 -7.35 6.03 2.11
N THR A 86 -7.48 6.38 0.84
CA THR A 86 -6.59 5.84 -0.20
C THR A 86 -5.72 6.98 -0.73
N LEU A 87 -4.41 6.81 -0.62
CA LEU A 87 -3.43 7.71 -1.20
C LEU A 87 -3.18 7.32 -2.67
N LEU A 88 -3.38 8.28 -3.57
CA LEU A 88 -3.27 8.13 -5.02
C LEU A 88 -2.05 8.85 -5.61
N GLY A 89 -1.38 9.68 -4.82
CA GLY A 89 -0.21 10.40 -5.27
C GLY A 89 0.42 11.22 -4.16
N VAL A 90 1.69 11.54 -4.34
CA VAL A 90 2.50 12.34 -3.42
C VAL A 90 3.18 13.46 -4.20
N SER A 91 3.26 14.64 -3.59
CA SER A 91 3.97 15.80 -4.13
C SER A 91 4.85 16.33 -3.02
N ASP A 92 6.16 16.21 -3.22
CA ASP A 92 7.14 16.87 -2.36
C ASP A 92 7.18 18.37 -2.68
N SER A 93 7.51 19.18 -1.69
CA SER A 93 7.56 20.64 -1.80
C SER A 93 8.55 21.18 -0.79
N GLU A 94 9.60 21.86 -1.25
CA GLU A 94 10.64 22.43 -0.38
C GLU A 94 10.07 23.47 0.61
N ASP A 95 8.95 24.11 0.25
CA ASP A 95 8.28 25.10 1.09
C ASP A 95 7.46 24.50 2.25
N LEU A 96 7.27 23.18 2.30
CA LEU A 96 6.42 22.51 3.29
C LEU A 96 7.20 21.52 4.15
N PRO A 97 6.88 21.40 5.45
CA PRO A 97 7.58 20.48 6.35
C PRO A 97 7.21 19.00 6.12
N CYS A 98 6.17 18.73 5.32
CA CYS A 98 5.70 17.40 4.97
C CYS A 98 5.07 17.43 3.57
N PRO A 99 5.01 16.29 2.86
CA PRO A 99 4.51 16.26 1.49
C PRO A 99 3.01 16.53 1.45
N ARG A 100 2.54 16.88 0.25
CA ARG A 100 1.12 16.83 -0.08
C ARG A 100 0.78 15.47 -0.63
N CYS A 101 -0.43 15.04 -0.32
CA CYS A 101 -0.97 13.74 -0.63
C CYS A 101 -2.31 13.91 -1.34
N LEU A 102 -2.49 13.25 -2.48
CA LEU A 102 -3.77 13.14 -3.16
C LEU A 102 -4.55 12.00 -2.52
N LEU A 103 -5.62 12.32 -1.79
CA LEU A 103 -6.43 11.34 -1.08
C LEU A 103 -7.77 11.12 -1.76
N LEU A 104 -8.16 9.86 -1.88
CA LEU A 104 -9.51 9.41 -2.17
C LEU A 104 -10.20 8.95 -0.86
N ASP A 105 -11.40 9.46 -0.62
CA ASP A 105 -12.18 9.20 0.58
C ASP A 105 -13.28 8.13 0.35
N PRO A 106 -13.15 6.93 0.93
CA PRO A 106 -14.14 5.87 0.77
C PRO A 106 -15.43 6.11 1.58
N HIS A 107 -15.52 7.19 2.37
CA HIS A 107 -16.72 7.53 3.15
C HIS A 107 -17.70 8.40 2.36
N TYR A 108 -17.37 8.76 1.12
CA TYR A 108 -18.33 9.43 0.25
C TYR A 108 -19.56 8.53 0.04
N SER A 109 -20.73 9.07 0.37
CA SER A 109 -22.02 8.39 0.29
C SER A 109 -23.01 9.10 -0.63
N GLY A 110 -22.51 10.05 -1.44
CA GLY A 110 -23.32 10.67 -2.49
C GLY A 110 -23.44 9.78 -3.72
N ASP A 111 -24.10 10.30 -4.76
CA ASP A 111 -24.28 9.57 -6.01
C ASP A 111 -23.03 9.57 -6.89
N ASP A 112 -22.82 8.48 -7.64
CA ASP A 112 -21.63 8.26 -8.47
C ASP A 112 -21.63 9.08 -9.78
N SER A 113 -22.54 10.05 -9.95
CA SER A 113 -22.53 10.87 -11.16
C SER A 113 -21.31 11.80 -11.16
N ALA A 114 -20.70 11.96 -12.34
CA ALA A 114 -19.57 12.88 -12.51
C ALA A 114 -19.88 14.30 -12.01
N ALA A 115 -21.13 14.76 -12.16
CA ALA A 115 -21.58 16.06 -11.66
C ALA A 115 -21.57 16.12 -10.11
N SER A 116 -22.02 15.07 -9.43
CA SER A 116 -22.03 15.04 -7.97
C SER A 116 -20.65 14.85 -7.37
N ILE A 117 -19.81 14.01 -7.98
CA ILE A 117 -18.40 13.85 -7.62
C ILE A 117 -17.66 15.17 -7.81
N ALA A 118 -17.84 15.86 -8.95
CA ALA A 118 -17.19 17.14 -9.21
C ALA A 118 -17.63 18.23 -8.20
N ARG A 119 -18.93 18.29 -7.90
CA ARG A 119 -19.51 19.22 -6.91
C ARG A 119 -18.99 18.96 -5.50
N HIS A 120 -18.70 17.72 -5.15
CA HIS A 120 -18.17 17.30 -3.85
C HIS A 120 -16.69 16.93 -3.90
N SER A 121 -15.93 17.42 -4.90
CA SER A 121 -14.55 16.97 -5.15
C SER A 121 -13.66 17.05 -3.92
N THR A 122 -13.79 18.10 -3.12
CA THR A 122 -13.06 18.29 -1.85
C THR A 122 -13.36 17.25 -0.77
N ARG A 123 -14.46 16.50 -0.90
CA ARG A 123 -14.86 15.39 -0.01
C ARG A 123 -14.68 14.02 -0.63
N VAL A 124 -14.33 13.95 -1.92
CA VAL A 124 -14.12 12.69 -2.65
C VAL A 124 -12.65 12.49 -2.91
N CYS A 125 -12.01 13.42 -3.61
CA CYS A 125 -10.63 13.33 -4.04
C CYS A 125 -9.93 14.69 -3.93
N THR A 126 -9.02 14.85 -2.97
CA THR A 126 -8.42 16.15 -2.66
C THR A 126 -6.94 16.05 -2.31
N TRP A 127 -6.19 17.09 -2.65
CA TRP A 127 -4.83 17.29 -2.14
C TRP A 127 -4.90 17.82 -0.70
N SER A 128 -4.11 17.22 0.19
CA SER A 128 -3.94 17.65 1.58
C SER A 128 -2.50 17.46 2.01
N THR A 129 -2.00 18.29 2.92
CA THR A 129 -0.72 18.00 3.59
C THR A 129 -0.87 16.76 4.48
N PHE A 130 0.21 15.98 4.62
CA PHE A 130 0.19 14.80 5.48
C PHE A 130 -0.19 15.12 6.93
N ASP A 131 0.31 16.25 7.46
CA ASP A 131 -0.04 16.69 8.82
C ASP A 131 -1.55 16.92 9.01
N SER A 132 -2.22 17.51 8.00
CA SER A 132 -3.68 17.69 8.04
C SER A 132 -4.45 16.36 7.99
N ILE A 133 -3.83 15.30 7.46
CA ILE A 133 -4.38 13.95 7.43
C ILE A 133 -4.22 13.32 8.82
N CYS A 134 -3.02 13.39 9.39
CA CYS A 134 -2.71 12.86 10.73
C CYS A 134 -3.59 13.43 11.85
N ARG A 135 -4.00 14.70 11.76
CA ARG A 135 -4.92 15.30 12.75
C ARG A 135 -6.28 14.61 12.83
N GLN A 136 -6.64 13.79 11.84
CA GLN A 136 -7.87 12.98 11.83
C GLN A 136 -7.67 11.61 12.51
N TYR A 137 -6.45 11.27 12.86
CA TYR A 137 -6.06 10.04 13.55
C TYR A 137 -5.57 10.35 14.96
N GLY A 138 -5.58 9.34 15.83
CA GLY A 138 -5.03 9.40 17.18
C GLY A 138 -3.50 9.40 17.18
N SER A 139 -2.88 8.52 17.95
CA SER A 139 -1.43 8.57 18.17
C SER A 139 -0.60 8.10 16.97
N PHE A 140 -1.14 7.32 16.05
CA PHE A 140 -0.36 6.76 14.94
C PHE A 140 -1.13 6.68 13.62
N THR A 141 -0.36 6.57 12.55
CA THR A 141 -0.82 6.31 11.17
C THR A 141 0.00 5.17 10.57
N ASN A 142 -0.67 4.25 9.90
CA ASN A 142 -0.10 3.18 9.11
C ASN A 142 -0.41 3.39 7.63
N LEU A 143 0.58 3.14 6.79
CA LEU A 143 0.44 3.09 5.33
C LEU A 143 0.70 1.66 4.87
N CYS A 144 -0.22 1.11 4.10
CA CYS A 144 -0.08 -0.20 3.46
C CYS A 144 0.15 -0.01 1.97
N LEU A 145 1.36 -0.38 1.53
CA LEU A 145 1.89 -0.21 0.18
C LEU A 145 1.90 -1.57 -0.53
N PRO A 146 0.93 -1.88 -1.42
CA PRO A 146 0.89 -3.15 -2.14
C PRO A 146 2.02 -3.21 -3.16
N LEU A 147 2.85 -4.24 -3.10
CA LEU A 147 3.97 -4.47 -4.01
C LEU A 147 3.54 -5.40 -5.17
N LEU A 148 4.35 -5.44 -6.23
CA LEU A 148 4.17 -6.43 -7.29
C LEU A 148 4.51 -7.83 -6.75
N PRO A 149 3.75 -8.87 -7.15
CA PRO A 149 4.16 -10.25 -6.89
C PRO A 149 5.55 -10.49 -7.45
N THR A 150 6.47 -11.01 -6.63
CA THR A 150 7.74 -11.51 -7.15
C THR A 150 7.47 -12.83 -7.86
N GLU A 151 7.64 -12.88 -9.18
CA GLU A 151 7.71 -14.16 -9.90
C GLU A 151 8.72 -15.05 -9.18
N PRO A 152 8.40 -16.31 -8.88
CA PRO A 152 9.37 -17.22 -8.31
C PRO A 152 10.54 -17.29 -9.28
N THR A 153 11.71 -16.84 -8.83
CA THR A 153 12.96 -17.02 -9.56
C THR A 153 13.03 -18.50 -9.88
N SER A 154 12.85 -18.84 -11.16
CA SER A 154 13.01 -20.22 -11.61
C SER A 154 14.42 -20.59 -11.21
N SER A 155 14.56 -21.47 -10.21
CA SER A 155 15.86 -21.99 -9.83
C SER A 155 16.40 -22.68 -11.08
N VAL A 156 17.38 -22.05 -11.72
CA VAL A 156 18.15 -22.67 -12.78
C VAL A 156 18.79 -23.88 -12.12
N THR A 157 18.19 -25.04 -12.32
CA THR A 157 18.80 -26.31 -11.94
C THR A 157 19.90 -26.50 -12.96
N ILE A 158 21.13 -26.11 -12.60
CA ILE A 158 22.31 -26.57 -13.34
C ILE A 158 22.35 -28.08 -13.11
N THR A 159 21.86 -28.83 -14.09
CA THR A 159 22.14 -30.26 -14.17
C THR A 159 23.64 -30.38 -14.38
N GLY A 160 24.34 -30.82 -13.33
CA GLY A 160 25.76 -31.13 -13.39
C GLY A 160 26.02 -32.11 -14.52
N GLY A 161 26.60 -31.61 -15.61
CA GLY A 161 27.22 -32.40 -16.66
C GLY A 161 28.72 -32.37 -16.45
N ASP A 162 29.26 -33.55 -16.14
CA ASP A 162 30.63 -34.05 -16.26
C ASP A 162 31.82 -33.09 -16.07
N ALA A 163 32.66 -33.49 -15.12
CA ALA A 163 34.02 -32.99 -14.97
C ALA A 163 34.81 -33.14 -16.28
N ALA A 164 35.58 -32.10 -16.60
CA ALA A 164 36.45 -31.93 -17.77
C ALA A 164 35.79 -31.34 -19.03
N SER A 165 35.51 -30.04 -19.00
CA SER A 165 35.69 -29.21 -20.20
C SER A 165 36.31 -27.87 -19.82
N GLU A 166 37.38 -27.53 -20.54
CA GLU A 166 38.18 -26.31 -20.47
C GLU A 166 37.29 -25.07 -20.60
N TRP A 167 37.40 -24.13 -19.66
CA TRP A 167 36.85 -22.79 -19.83
C TRP A 167 37.89 -21.94 -20.55
N ASP A 168 37.78 -21.85 -21.87
CA ASP A 168 38.49 -20.84 -22.64
C ASP A 168 37.86 -19.46 -22.39
N ILE A 169 38.66 -18.54 -21.85
CA ILE A 169 38.30 -17.14 -21.64
C ILE A 169 38.67 -16.38 -22.92
N GLU A 170 37.67 -16.00 -23.72
CA GLU A 170 37.86 -14.99 -24.77
C GLU A 170 37.75 -13.58 -24.17
N VAL A 171 38.84 -12.82 -24.27
CA VAL A 171 38.87 -11.39 -23.98
C VAL A 171 38.28 -10.66 -25.19
N VAL A 172 37.12 -10.04 -25.02
CA VAL A 172 36.51 -9.20 -26.05
C VAL A 172 37.05 -7.77 -25.88
N ASP A 173 37.78 -7.30 -26.88
CA ASP A 173 38.32 -5.95 -26.94
C ASP A 173 37.18 -4.93 -27.11
N ALA A 174 37.20 -3.87 -26.30
CA ALA A 174 36.20 -2.81 -26.32
C ALA A 174 36.57 -1.79 -27.40
N GLY A 175 35.93 -1.91 -28.56
CA GLY A 175 35.84 -0.86 -29.57
C GLY A 175 34.69 0.10 -29.27
#